data_AF-A0A6P2EF10-F1
#
_entry.id   AF-A0A6P2EF10-F1
#
_cell.length_a   1.000
_cell.length_b   1.000
_cell.length_c   1.000
_cell.angle_alpha   90.00
_cell.angle_beta   90.00
_cell.angle_gamma   90.00
#
_symmetry.space_group_name_H-M   'P 1'
#
loop_
_entity.id
_entity.type
_entity.pdbx_description
1 polymer ?
#
loop_
_entity_poly.entity_id
_entity_poly.type
_entity_poly.pdbx_seq_one_letter_code
_entity_poly.pdbx_strand_id
1 'polypeptide(L)'
;MSTGAPHTTARIEPGGLRFDTEAGRTLLQSAEAAGIELPSSCRNGTCRTCICRLLDGEVRYRIEWPGLSREEKAEGWILPCVAEPVGDVRLDAPLAFSHF
;
A
#
# COMPACT_ATOMS: atom_id res chain seq x y z
N MET A 1 -26.56 -9.46 5.33
CA MET A 1 -26.55 -9.63 3.86
C MET A 1 -25.23 -9.05 3.37
N SER A 2 -24.17 -9.85 3.39
CA SER A 2 -22.82 -9.38 3.01
C SER A 2 -22.68 -9.53 1.50
N THR A 3 -23.07 -8.49 0.77
CA THR A 3 -22.88 -8.42 -0.68
C THR A 3 -21.38 -8.30 -0.92
N GLY A 4 -20.73 -9.43 -1.23
CA GLY A 4 -19.31 -9.52 -1.48
C GLY A 4 -18.93 -8.72 -2.72
N ALA A 5 -18.52 -7.46 -2.51
CA ALA A 5 -17.64 -6.79 -3.45
C ALA A 5 -16.38 -7.66 -3.62
N PRO A 6 -15.67 -7.61 -4.76
CA PRO A 6 -14.39 -8.28 -4.87
C PRO A 6 -13.49 -7.82 -3.72
N HIS A 7 -13.20 -8.74 -2.79
CA HIS A 7 -12.24 -8.50 -1.72
C HIS A 7 -10.86 -8.61 -2.34
N THR A 8 -10.16 -7.49 -2.34
CA THR A 8 -8.79 -7.42 -2.81
C THR A 8 -7.87 -7.55 -1.61
N THR A 9 -6.81 -8.35 -1.69
CA THR A 9 -5.88 -8.58 -0.58
C THR A 9 -4.50 -7.98 -0.87
N ALA A 10 -3.87 -7.44 0.16
CA ALA A 10 -2.46 -7.03 0.12
C ALA A 10 -1.61 -7.97 0.99
N ARG A 11 -0.42 -8.31 0.49
CA ARG A 11 0.59 -9.12 1.19
C ARG A 11 1.88 -8.34 1.34
N ILE A 12 2.47 -8.34 2.53
CA ILE A 12 3.76 -7.71 2.82
C ILE A 12 4.83 -8.80 3.00
N GLU A 13 5.95 -8.64 2.31
CA GLU A 13 7.15 -9.44 2.44
C GLU A 13 8.27 -8.64 3.15
N PRO A 14 9.24 -9.32 3.80
CA PRO A 14 9.30 -10.76 4.07
C PRO A 14 8.45 -11.23 5.26
N GLY A 15 7.78 -10.31 5.97
CA GLY A 15 6.99 -10.63 7.18
C GLY A 15 5.76 -11.50 6.93
N GLY A 16 5.35 -11.70 5.68
CA GLY A 16 4.21 -12.51 5.28
C GLY A 16 2.85 -11.97 5.71
N LEU A 17 2.80 -10.76 6.27
CA LEU A 17 1.59 -10.09 6.77
C LEU A 17 0.58 -9.94 5.64
N ARG A 18 -0.71 -10.10 5.95
CA ARG A 18 -1.81 -9.96 4.99
C ARG A 18 -2.90 -9.09 5.56
N PHE A 19 -3.51 -8.29 4.71
CA PHE A 19 -4.68 -7.49 5.07
C PHE A 19 -5.63 -7.33 3.89
N ASP A 20 -6.91 -7.19 4.20
CA ASP A 20 -7.93 -6.87 3.22
C ASP A 20 -7.84 -5.40 2.83
N THR A 21 -8.11 -5.13 1.56
CA THR A 21 -8.17 -3.78 1.01
C THR A 21 -9.58 -3.49 0.56
N GLU A 22 -9.96 -2.22 0.70
CA GLU A 22 -11.29 -1.74 0.32
C GLU A 22 -11.15 -0.73 -0.82
N ALA A 23 -12.11 -0.75 -1.75
CA ALA A 23 -12.16 0.26 -2.81
C ALA A 23 -12.20 1.67 -2.21
N GLY A 24 -11.35 2.56 -2.73
CA GLY A 24 -11.25 3.94 -2.24
C GLY A 24 -10.41 4.11 -0.97
N ARG A 25 -9.82 3.04 -0.42
CA ARG A 25 -8.79 3.14 0.64
C ARG A 25 -7.39 2.98 0.07
N THR A 26 -6.44 3.67 0.69
CA THR A 26 -5.03 3.47 0.35
C THR A 26 -4.48 2.24 1.03
N LEU A 27 -3.38 1.71 0.50
CA LEU A 27 -2.65 0.61 1.12
C LEU A 27 -2.26 0.92 2.57
N LEU A 28 -1.86 2.17 2.88
CA LEU A 28 -1.58 2.58 4.27
C LEU A 28 -2.84 2.52 5.14
N GLN A 29 -3.96 3.07 4.68
CA GLN A 29 -5.21 3.07 5.45
C GLN A 29 -5.75 1.66 5.69
N SER A 30 -5.64 0.79 4.69
CA SER A 30 -6.03 -0.61 4.79
C SER A 30 -5.13 -1.40 5.75
N ALA A 31 -3.82 -1.17 5.73
CA ALA A 31 -2.90 -1.80 6.67
C ALA A 31 -3.18 -1.35 8.13
N GLU A 32 -3.38 -0.05 8.34
CA GLU A 32 -3.71 0.51 9.66
C GLU A 32 -5.02 -0.08 10.23
N ALA A 33 -6.04 -0.22 9.38
CA ALA A 33 -7.31 -0.84 9.76
C ALA A 33 -7.15 -2.33 10.16
N ALA A 34 -6.13 -3.00 9.66
CA ALA A 34 -5.76 -4.37 10.00
C ALA A 34 -4.74 -4.47 11.16
N GLY A 35 -4.37 -3.35 11.79
CA GLY A 35 -3.37 -3.32 12.86
C GLY A 35 -1.95 -3.63 12.39
N ILE A 36 -1.65 -3.31 11.13
CA ILE A 36 -0.31 -3.38 10.55
C ILE A 36 0.20 -1.95 10.34
N GLU A 37 1.32 -1.63 10.96
CA GLU A 37 1.95 -0.33 10.83
C GLU A 37 2.98 -0.36 9.69
N LEU A 38 2.91 0.63 8.79
CA LEU A 38 4.00 0.96 7.88
C LEU A 38 4.60 2.31 8.31
N PRO A 39 5.92 2.52 8.16
CA PRO A 39 6.52 3.82 8.39
C PRO A 39 5.76 4.92 7.63
N SER A 40 5.31 5.97 8.31
CA SER A 40 4.56 7.04 7.66
C SER A 40 4.71 8.37 8.41
N SER A 41 4.52 9.49 7.68
CA SER A 41 4.60 10.84 8.28
C SER A 41 3.58 11.79 7.63
N CYS A 42 3.86 12.34 6.44
CA CYS A 42 3.03 13.40 5.84
C CYS A 42 1.65 12.95 5.34
N ARG A 43 1.50 11.66 5.01
CA ARG A 43 0.28 11.05 4.43
C ARG A 43 -0.30 11.76 3.20
N ASN A 44 0.51 12.53 2.47
CA ASN A 44 0.09 13.31 1.30
C ASN A 44 0.98 13.06 0.07
N GLY A 45 1.85 12.05 0.12
CA GLY A 45 2.66 11.63 -1.02
C GLY A 45 3.95 12.43 -1.26
N THR A 46 4.43 13.20 -0.27
CA THR A 46 5.64 14.07 -0.46
C THR A 46 6.86 13.66 0.36
N CYS A 47 6.72 13.29 1.64
CA CYS A 47 7.86 13.05 2.53
C CYS A 47 8.65 11.75 2.28
N ARG A 48 8.08 10.82 1.49
CA ARG A 48 8.63 9.49 1.19
C ARG A 48 8.87 8.55 2.38
N THR A 49 8.48 8.90 3.61
CA THR A 49 8.63 7.98 4.78
C THR A 49 7.97 6.62 4.55
N CYS A 50 6.84 6.58 3.84
CA CYS A 50 6.12 5.33 3.55
C CYS A 50 6.64 4.57 2.33
N ILE A 51 7.69 5.03 1.66
CA ILE A 51 8.11 4.43 0.39
C ILE A 51 8.42 2.94 0.57
N CYS A 52 7.87 2.13 -0.32
CA CYS A 52 8.12 0.69 -0.38
C CYS A 52 8.03 0.22 -1.83
N ARG A 53 8.33 -1.05 -2.09
CA ARG A 53 8.32 -1.60 -3.44
C ARG A 53 7.10 -2.49 -3.66
N LEU A 54 6.41 -2.29 -4.77
CA LEU A 54 5.40 -3.18 -5.32
C LEU A 54 6.12 -4.33 -6.03
N LEU A 55 5.96 -5.54 -5.50
CA LEU A 55 6.52 -6.78 -6.03
C LEU A 55 5.60 -7.43 -7.07
N ASP A 56 4.29 -7.24 -6.92
CA ASP A 56 3.27 -7.79 -7.81
C ASP A 56 1.96 -7.00 -7.67
N GLY A 57 1.16 -6.98 -8.74
CA GLY A 57 -0.12 -6.25 -8.82
C GLY A 57 0.02 -4.82 -9.35
N GLU A 58 -1.05 -4.03 -9.19
CA GLU A 58 -1.15 -2.66 -9.71
C GLU A 58 -1.73 -1.71 -8.65
N VAL A 59 -1.33 -0.44 -8.69
CA VAL A 59 -1.88 0.62 -7.87
C VAL A 59 -2.24 1.85 -8.70
N ARG A 60 -3.27 2.58 -8.26
CA ARG A 60 -3.60 3.92 -8.74
C ARG A 60 -3.32 4.95 -7.64
N TYR A 61 -2.88 6.15 -8.02
CA TYR A 61 -2.62 7.22 -7.05
C TYR A 61 -3.81 8.17 -6.92
N ARG A 62 -4.09 8.60 -5.69
CA ARG A 62 -5.09 9.66 -5.41
C ARG A 62 -4.64 11.06 -5.80
N ILE A 63 -3.35 11.22 -6.06
CA ILE A 63 -2.73 12.48 -6.43
C ILE A 63 -2.05 12.30 -7.78
N GLU A 64 -2.01 13.37 -8.56
CA GLU A 64 -1.44 13.35 -9.91
C GLU A 64 0.09 13.16 -9.87
N TRP A 65 0.75 13.81 -8.90
CA TRP A 65 2.21 13.88 -8.79
C TRP A 65 2.69 13.41 -7.41
N PRO A 66 2.70 12.09 -7.13
CA PRO A 66 3.41 11.58 -5.96
C PRO A 66 4.90 11.89 -6.09
N GLY A 67 5.61 12.04 -4.96
CA GLY A 67 7.05 12.27 -4.88
C GLY A 67 7.92 11.08 -5.33
N LEU A 68 7.60 10.54 -6.50
CA LEU A 68 8.25 9.44 -7.20
C LEU A 68 8.58 9.88 -8.63
N SER A 69 9.80 9.62 -9.08
CA SER A 69 10.18 9.77 -10.48
C SER A 69 9.50 8.73 -11.38
N ARG A 70 9.65 8.88 -12.69
CA ARG A 70 9.13 7.88 -13.65
C ARG A 70 9.89 6.57 -13.55
N GLU A 71 11.20 6.65 -13.34
CA GLU A 71 12.11 5.51 -13.17
C GLU A 71 11.77 4.76 -11.88
N GLU A 72 11.55 5.48 -10.77
CA GLU A 72 11.14 4.88 -9.51
C GLU A 72 9.82 4.11 -9.65
N LYS A 73 8.82 4.70 -10.33
CA LYS A 73 7.56 4.00 -10.64
C LYS A 73 7.80 2.75 -11.50
N ALA A 74 8.69 2.81 -12.49
CA ALA A 74 9.01 1.68 -13.36
C ALA A 74 9.76 0.55 -12.63
N GLU A 75 10.54 0.88 -11.60
CA GLU A 75 11.21 -0.09 -10.73
C GLU A 75 10.27 -0.72 -9.68
N GLY A 76 9.03 -0.23 -9.60
CA GLY A 76 7.99 -0.69 -8.69
C GLY A 76 7.93 0.09 -7.38
N TRP A 77 8.61 1.23 -7.23
CA TRP A 77 8.50 2.03 -6.01
C TRP A 77 7.12 2.71 -5.93
N ILE A 78 6.52 2.65 -4.75
CA ILE A 78 5.21 3.22 -4.48
C ILE A 78 5.20 4.04 -3.18
N LEU A 79 4.20 4.91 -3.03
CA LEU A 79 3.87 5.60 -1.79
C LEU A 79 2.51 5.08 -1.27
N PRO A 80 2.49 4.05 -0.39
CA PRO A 80 1.27 3.44 0.15
C PRO A 80 0.30 4.42 0.78
N CYS A 81 0.77 5.58 1.27
CA CYS A 81 -0.11 6.60 1.85
C CYS A 81 -1.09 7.23 0.85
N VAL A 82 -0.78 7.20 -0.44
CA VAL A 82 -1.59 7.80 -1.52
C VAL A 82 -1.89 6.80 -2.65
N ALA A 83 -1.48 5.54 -2.51
CA ALA A 83 -1.69 4.47 -3.48
C ALA A 83 -2.88 3.60 -3.08
N GLU A 84 -3.82 3.41 -4.00
CA GLU A 84 -4.95 2.48 -3.88
C GLU A 84 -4.68 1.24 -4.74
N PRO A 85 -4.93 0.02 -4.22
CA PRO A 85 -4.73 -1.19 -5.01
C PRO A 85 -5.77 -1.32 -6.13
N VAL A 86 -5.33 -1.85 -7.26
CA VAL A 86 -6.18 -2.27 -8.39
C VAL A 86 -6.11 -3.80 -8.47
N GLY A 87 -6.80 -4.47 -7.56
CA GLY A 87 -6.67 -5.92 -7.37
C GLY A 87 -5.52 -6.30 -6.44
N ASP A 88 -5.25 -7.61 -6.33
CA ASP A 88 -4.33 -8.13 -5.32
C ASP A 88 -2.93 -7.58 -5.52
N VAL A 89 -2.26 -7.23 -4.41
CA VAL A 89 -0.91 -6.67 -4.45
C VAL A 89 0.03 -7.36 -3.48
N ARG A 90 1.31 -7.36 -3.84
CA ARG A 90 2.40 -7.80 -2.98
C ARG A 90 3.43 -6.69 -2.81
N LEU A 91 3.78 -6.39 -1.58
CA LEU A 91 4.66 -5.29 -1.19
C LEU A 91 5.92 -5.84 -0.52
N ASP A 92 7.06 -5.25 -0.83
CA ASP A 92 8.30 -5.36 -0.06
C ASP A 92 8.36 -4.20 0.92
N ALA A 93 8.04 -4.48 2.19
CA ALA A 93 8.01 -3.49 3.26
C ALA A 93 8.56 -4.13 4.55
N PRO A 94 9.88 -4.32 4.66
CA PRO A 94 10.50 -5.07 5.75
C PRO A 94 10.42 -4.36 7.11
N LEU A 95 10.09 -3.07 7.11
CA LEU A 95 9.88 -2.27 8.32
C LEU A 95 8.42 -2.29 8.78
N ALA A 96 7.52 -2.99 8.07
CA ALA A 96 6.16 -3.16 8.53
C ALA A 96 6.10 -4.15 9.70
N PHE A 97 5.28 -3.85 10.70
CA PHE A 97 5.07 -4.73 11.85
C PHE A 97 3.60 -4.78 12.24
N SER A 98 3.19 -5.90 12.83
CA SER A 98 1.85 -6.07 13.38
C SER A 98 1.85 -5.81 14.88
N HIS A 99 0.76 -5.26 15.40
CA HIS A 99 0.57 -5.04 16.84
C HIS A 99 0.01 -6.25 17.59
N PHE A 100 -0.16 -7.41 16.93
CA PHE A 100 -0.75 -8.62 17.50
C PHE A 100 0.27 -9.75 17.69
#